data_AF-A0A511YFW8-F1
#
_entry.id   AF-A0A511YFW8-F1
#
_cell.length_a   1.000
_cell.length_b   1.000
_cell.length_c   1.000
_cell.angle_alpha   90.00
_cell.angle_beta   90.00
_cell.angle_gamma   90.00
#
_symmetry.space_group_name_H-M   'P 1'
#
loop_
_entity.id
_entity.type
_entity.pdbx_description
1 polymer ?
#
loop_
_entity_poly.entity_id
_entity_poly.type
_entity_poly.pdbx_seq_one_letter_code
_entity_poly.pdbx_strand_id
1 'polypeptide(L)'
;MNELNLYQLYRDIIKKSKVMRRFVTGPNYGDELNKNNAGEILKDFLEGIKDGKKYPLCIMFPPVELPNFDTNWSKYKCRLLFLTTQHNDANGTQNRNPFNNLSQHTIEQTWKDMGVCAKDFRKFLNMIIAKFPGTEIRECTSVDVIERYSGVGADNLAGVGLSFDIDLAIACDLEDYSEEDLKSFEINTTDLHPHHEH
;
A
#
# COMPACT_ATOMS: atom_id res chain seq x y z
N MET A 1 -4.72 -6.51 16.06
CA MET A 1 -4.20 -6.66 14.69
C MET A 1 -3.54 -5.35 14.40
N ASN A 2 -2.23 -5.36 14.17
CA ASN A 2 -1.46 -4.13 13.97
C ASN A 2 -1.00 -4.00 12.51
N GLU A 3 -0.29 -2.92 12.20
CA GLU A 3 0.22 -2.63 10.86
C GLU A 3 1.07 -3.78 10.27
N LEU A 4 1.86 -4.48 11.09
CA LEU A 4 2.65 -5.64 10.65
C LEU A 4 1.75 -6.78 10.16
N ASN A 5 0.62 -7.02 10.83
CA ASN A 5 -0.37 -8.00 10.37
C ASN A 5 -0.98 -7.58 9.03
N LEU A 6 -1.18 -6.28 8.78
CA LEU A 6 -1.71 -5.77 7.52
C LEU A 6 -0.77 -6.08 6.34
N TYR A 7 0.53 -5.80 6.51
CA TYR A 7 1.55 -6.15 5.50
C TYR A 7 1.58 -7.64 5.20
N GLN A 8 1.48 -8.47 6.23
CA GLN A 8 1.49 -9.91 6.09
C GLN A 8 0.22 -10.42 5.38
N LEU A 9 -0.95 -9.90 5.75
CA LEU A 9 -2.23 -10.22 5.11
C LEU A 9 -2.17 -9.93 3.60
N TYR A 10 -1.70 -8.75 3.22
CA TYR A 10 -1.68 -8.34 1.81
C TYR A 10 -0.66 -9.17 1.02
N ARG A 11 0.51 -9.44 1.61
CA ARG A 11 1.50 -10.37 1.05
C ARG A 11 0.89 -11.75 0.79
N ASP A 12 0.12 -12.28 1.74
CA ASP A 12 -0.48 -13.61 1.61
C ASP A 12 -1.62 -13.66 0.60
N ILE A 13 -2.42 -12.59 0.47
CA ILE A 13 -3.39 -12.45 -0.62
C ILE A 13 -2.68 -12.46 -1.98
N ILE A 14 -1.63 -11.65 -2.13
CA ILE A 14 -0.90 -11.54 -3.41
C ILE A 14 -0.24 -12.86 -3.80
N LYS A 15 0.30 -13.63 -2.84
CA LYS A 15 0.82 -14.98 -3.09
C LYS A 15 -0.21 -15.96 -3.67
N LYS A 16 -1.51 -15.72 -3.46
CA LYS A 16 -2.60 -16.55 -4.03
C LYS A 16 -3.04 -16.09 -5.41
N SER A 17 -2.55 -14.94 -5.89
CA SER A 17 -2.85 -14.47 -7.24
C SER A 17 -2.32 -15.44 -8.28
N LYS A 18 -3.08 -15.65 -9.35
CA LYS A 18 -2.65 -16.43 -10.52
C LYS A 18 -1.70 -15.64 -11.43
N VAL A 19 -1.67 -14.32 -11.29
CA VAL A 19 -0.94 -13.39 -12.17
C VAL A 19 0.22 -12.73 -11.45
N MET A 20 -0.02 -12.22 -10.23
CA MET A 20 1.01 -11.52 -9.46
C MET A 20 2.05 -12.52 -8.95
N ARG A 21 3.33 -12.16 -9.06
CA ARG A 21 4.44 -13.03 -8.64
C ARG A 21 5.09 -12.58 -7.34
N ARG A 22 4.89 -11.31 -6.96
CA ARG A 22 5.59 -10.70 -5.84
C ARG A 22 4.76 -9.64 -5.13
N PHE A 23 4.97 -9.53 -3.83
CA PHE A 23 4.58 -8.40 -3.00
C PHE A 23 5.82 -7.81 -2.35
N VAL A 24 5.91 -6.48 -2.32
CA VAL A 24 7.01 -5.77 -1.65
C VAL A 24 6.46 -4.53 -0.95
N THR A 25 7.07 -4.15 0.17
CA THR A 25 6.71 -2.93 0.91
C THR A 25 7.71 -1.83 0.55
N GLY A 26 7.22 -0.68 0.07
CA GLY A 26 8.04 0.50 -0.19
C GLY A 26 8.36 1.24 1.11
N PRO A 27 9.54 1.88 1.26
CA PRO A 27 9.92 2.55 2.52
C PRO A 27 9.33 3.96 2.69
N ASN A 28 8.95 4.65 1.60
CA ASN A 28 8.63 6.08 1.64
C ASN A 28 7.15 6.34 1.34
N TYR A 29 6.40 6.78 2.34
CA TYR A 29 5.16 7.52 2.16
C TYR A 29 5.44 8.98 2.58
N GLY A 30 5.76 9.87 1.65
CA GLY A 30 6.12 11.24 2.03
C GLY A 30 6.56 12.16 0.91
N ASP A 31 7.32 11.67 -0.06
CA ASP A 31 7.53 12.41 -1.31
C ASP A 31 6.24 12.26 -2.13
N GLU A 32 5.46 13.34 -2.25
CA GLU A 32 4.18 13.41 -2.96
C GLU A 32 4.17 12.52 -4.21
N LEU A 33 3.70 11.27 -4.12
CA LEU A 33 3.85 10.30 -5.20
C LEU A 33 2.81 10.59 -6.30
N ASN A 34 3.04 11.69 -7.01
CA ASN A 34 2.31 12.08 -8.19
C ASN A 34 2.94 11.36 -9.39
N LYS A 35 2.29 11.44 -10.55
CA LYS A 35 2.78 10.75 -11.77
C LYS A 35 4.24 11.10 -12.12
N ASN A 36 4.77 12.21 -11.62
CA ASN A 36 6.08 12.74 -12.00
C ASN A 36 7.24 12.17 -11.17
N ASN A 37 7.07 11.84 -9.89
CA ASN A 37 8.15 11.32 -9.03
C ASN A 37 8.02 9.84 -8.67
N ALA A 38 6.87 9.22 -8.95
CA ALA A 38 6.66 7.78 -8.81
C ALA A 38 7.75 6.96 -9.53
N GLY A 39 8.21 7.42 -10.69
CA GLY A 39 9.23 6.77 -11.50
C GLY A 39 10.59 6.62 -10.81
N GLU A 40 11.01 7.65 -10.07
CA GLU A 40 12.32 7.68 -9.42
C GLU A 40 12.33 6.83 -8.15
N ILE A 41 11.31 6.99 -7.31
CA ILE A 41 11.13 6.19 -6.08
C ILE A 41 11.07 4.69 -6.40
N LEU A 42 10.42 4.34 -7.50
CA LEU A 42 10.30 2.96 -7.93
C LEU A 42 11.59 2.43 -8.56
N LYS A 43 12.42 3.28 -9.19
CA LYS A 43 13.70 2.85 -9.74
C LYS A 43 14.63 2.32 -8.65
N ASP A 44 14.82 3.07 -7.57
CA ASP A 44 15.69 2.69 -6.45
C ASP A 44 15.25 1.37 -5.82
N PHE A 45 13.94 1.20 -5.70
CA PHE A 45 13.34 -0.01 -5.16
C PHE A 45 13.58 -1.26 -6.02
N LEU A 46 13.51 -1.11 -7.34
CA LEU A 46 13.61 -2.20 -8.29
C LEU A 46 15.05 -2.64 -8.53
N GLU A 47 16.01 -1.73 -8.45
CA GLU A 47 17.44 -2.05 -8.52
C GLU A 47 17.87 -2.94 -7.33
N GLY A 48 17.17 -2.87 -6.20
CA GLY A 48 17.38 -3.75 -5.05
C GLY A 48 16.91 -5.19 -5.23
N ILE A 49 16.11 -5.51 -6.25
CA ILE A 49 15.51 -6.85 -6.46
C ILE A 49 16.45 -7.75 -7.27
N LYS A 50 17.06 -8.76 -6.62
CA LYS A 50 18.12 -9.61 -7.23
C LYS A 50 17.72 -11.05 -7.58
N ASP A 51 16.48 -11.47 -7.32
CA ASP A 51 16.09 -12.90 -7.38
C ASP A 51 15.49 -13.37 -8.73
N GLY A 52 15.61 -12.56 -9.78
CA GLY A 52 15.28 -12.95 -11.16
C GLY A 52 13.79 -13.08 -11.51
N LYS A 53 12.87 -13.00 -10.54
CA LYS A 53 11.41 -12.93 -10.77
C LYS A 53 10.89 -11.54 -10.44
N LYS A 54 11.13 -10.61 -11.37
CA LYS A 54 10.89 -9.19 -11.15
C LYS A 54 9.42 -8.80 -11.34
N TYR A 55 8.70 -9.38 -12.30
CA TYR A 55 7.32 -8.96 -12.67
C TYR A 55 6.37 -10.13 -13.00
N PRO A 56 5.04 -9.94 -12.91
CA PRO A 56 4.33 -8.78 -12.33
C PRO A 56 4.46 -8.68 -10.81
N LEU A 57 4.54 -7.46 -10.30
CA LEU A 57 4.78 -7.17 -8.87
C LEU A 57 3.72 -6.25 -8.29
N CYS A 58 3.44 -6.44 -7.01
CA CYS A 58 2.63 -5.55 -6.19
C CYS A 58 3.52 -4.81 -5.19
N ILE A 59 3.39 -3.50 -5.09
CA ILE A 59 4.08 -2.67 -4.09
C ILE A 59 3.02 -2.08 -3.18
N MET A 60 3.18 -2.24 -1.87
CA MET A 60 2.41 -1.49 -0.88
C MET A 60 3.29 -0.40 -0.31
N PHE A 61 2.79 0.83 -0.32
CA PHE A 61 3.42 1.90 0.44
C PHE A 61 2.95 1.86 1.91
N PRO A 62 3.73 2.44 2.84
CA PRO A 62 3.31 2.55 4.23
C PRO A 62 1.95 3.25 4.29
N PRO A 63 0.94 2.68 4.95
CA PRO A 63 -0.38 3.28 5.00
C PRO A 63 -0.36 4.53 5.88
N VAL A 64 -1.27 5.48 5.62
CA VAL A 64 -1.48 6.61 6.54
C VAL A 64 -2.51 6.22 7.57
N GLU A 65 -2.12 6.20 8.84
CA GLU A 65 -3.02 5.98 9.96
C GLU A 65 -3.70 7.30 10.40
N LEU A 66 -5.00 7.21 10.63
CA LEU A 66 -5.84 8.25 11.20
C LEU A 66 -6.57 7.65 12.41
N PRO A 67 -5.96 7.71 13.61
CA PRO A 67 -6.53 7.09 14.80
C PRO A 67 -7.76 7.84 15.31
N ASN A 68 -8.78 7.10 15.73
CA ASN A 68 -9.93 7.62 16.45
C ASN A 68 -10.07 6.86 17.79
N PHE A 69 -9.48 7.46 18.82
CA PHE A 69 -9.47 6.93 20.18
C PHE A 69 -10.85 6.88 20.84
N ASP A 70 -11.82 7.70 20.41
CA ASP A 70 -13.19 7.66 20.94
C ASP A 70 -13.93 6.38 20.53
N THR A 71 -13.61 5.88 19.32
CA THR A 71 -14.23 4.67 18.78
C THR A 71 -13.36 3.42 18.95
N ASN A 72 -12.11 3.56 19.39
CA ASN A 72 -11.05 2.53 19.37
C ASN A 72 -10.84 1.92 17.97
N TRP A 73 -10.93 2.74 16.92
CA TRP A 73 -10.64 2.35 15.55
C TRP A 73 -9.69 3.34 14.91
N SER A 74 -8.71 2.83 14.18
CA SER A 74 -7.82 3.59 13.33
C SER A 74 -8.15 3.36 11.88
N LYS A 75 -8.32 4.43 11.11
CA LYS A 75 -8.48 4.34 9.66
C LYS A 75 -7.11 4.36 8.99
N TYR A 76 -6.85 3.36 8.16
CA TYR A 76 -5.62 3.22 7.38
C TYR A 76 -5.90 3.49 5.90
N LYS A 77 -5.30 4.55 5.36
CA LYS A 77 -5.32 4.84 3.92
C LYS A 77 -4.23 4.04 3.24
N CYS A 78 -4.62 3.02 2.48
CA CYS A 78 -3.72 2.09 1.81
C CYS A 78 -3.51 2.50 0.35
N ARG A 79 -2.27 2.37 -0.15
CA ARG A 79 -1.92 2.56 -1.56
C ARG A 79 -1.06 1.42 -2.06
N LEU A 80 -1.56 0.72 -3.08
CA LEU A 80 -0.89 -0.41 -3.72
C LEU A 80 -0.67 -0.14 -5.20
N LEU A 81 0.50 -0.48 -5.74
CA LEU A 81 0.78 -0.46 -7.18
C LEU A 81 0.85 -1.88 -7.71
N PHE A 82 0.17 -2.15 -8.83
CA PHE A 82 0.18 -3.40 -9.57
C PHE A 82 0.88 -3.14 -10.91
N LEU A 83 2.12 -3.61 -11.03
CA LEU A 83 3.03 -3.22 -12.11
C LEU A 83 3.58 -4.42 -12.86
N THR A 84 3.79 -4.23 -14.16
CA THR A 84 4.47 -5.17 -15.06
C THR A 84 5.34 -4.41 -16.06
N THR A 85 6.28 -5.08 -16.72
CA THR A 85 7.11 -4.49 -17.77
C THR A 85 6.28 -4.10 -18.99
N GLN A 86 6.56 -2.94 -19.60
CA GLN A 86 5.99 -2.61 -20.89
C GLN A 86 6.59 -3.42 -22.04
N HIS A 87 7.85 -3.85 -21.92
CA HIS A 87 8.59 -4.54 -22.99
C HIS A 87 9.26 -5.79 -22.43
N ASN A 88 9.23 -6.89 -23.20
CA ASN A 88 9.83 -8.18 -22.83
C ASN A 88 11.25 -8.05 -22.26
N ASP A 89 11.44 -8.59 -21.06
CA ASP A 89 12.66 -9.31 -20.73
C ASP A 89 12.52 -10.79 -21.14
N ALA A 90 13.61 -11.55 -21.07
CA ALA A 90 13.70 -12.94 -21.53
C ALA A 90 12.76 -13.92 -20.81
N ASN A 91 11.97 -13.49 -19.81
CA ASN A 91 11.17 -14.34 -18.93
C ASN A 91 9.64 -14.18 -19.06
N GLY A 92 9.16 -13.67 -20.21
CA GLY A 92 7.75 -13.72 -20.63
C GLY A 92 6.91 -12.57 -20.05
N THR A 93 6.00 -11.96 -20.79
CA THR A 93 4.62 -12.49 -20.99
C THR A 93 3.93 -11.86 -22.22
N GLN A 94 4.67 -11.23 -23.15
CA GLN A 94 4.05 -10.57 -24.30
C GLN A 94 4.72 -10.98 -25.61
N ASN A 95 3.94 -11.47 -26.56
CA ASN A 95 4.43 -11.83 -27.88
C ASN A 95 5.00 -10.57 -28.56
N ARG A 96 6.27 -10.60 -28.97
CA ARG A 96 6.85 -9.53 -29.80
C ARG A 96 6.19 -9.58 -31.17
N ASN A 97 5.83 -8.42 -31.70
CA ASN A 97 5.40 -8.29 -33.08
C ASN A 97 6.63 -8.48 -34.00
N PRO A 98 6.66 -9.50 -34.87
CA PRO A 98 7.82 -9.82 -35.68
C PRO A 98 8.14 -8.75 -36.76
N PHE A 99 7.23 -7.81 -37.01
CA PHE A 99 7.40 -6.78 -38.05
C PHE A 99 8.04 -5.48 -37.54
N ASN A 100 7.98 -5.19 -36.24
CA ASN A 100 8.50 -3.93 -35.68
C ASN A 100 9.19 -4.07 -34.32
N ASN A 101 9.39 -5.30 -33.81
CA ASN A 101 10.01 -5.59 -32.51
C ASN A 101 9.32 -4.95 -31.28
N LEU A 102 8.13 -4.38 -31.43
CA LEU A 102 7.32 -3.86 -30.33
C LEU A 102 6.53 -4.99 -29.66
N SER A 103 6.16 -4.82 -28.39
CA SER A 103 5.18 -5.70 -27.74
C SER A 103 3.85 -5.66 -28.52
N GLN A 104 3.22 -6.81 -28.77
CA GLN A 104 1.84 -6.84 -29.30
C GLN A 104 0.81 -6.36 -28.27
N HIS A 105 1.20 -6.26 -27.00
CA HIS A 105 0.32 -5.83 -25.93
C HIS A 105 0.38 -4.32 -25.77
N THR A 106 -0.76 -3.66 -25.93
CA THR A 106 -0.83 -2.21 -25.80
C THR A 106 -0.76 -1.79 -24.33
N ILE A 107 -0.43 -0.53 -24.09
CA ILE A 107 -0.40 0.04 -22.74
C ILE A 107 -1.79 -0.02 -22.08
N GLU A 108 -2.85 0.14 -22.87
CA GLU A 108 -4.23 0.04 -22.42
C GLU A 108 -4.60 -1.38 -21.99
N GLN A 109 -4.11 -2.40 -22.72
CA GLN A 109 -4.27 -3.79 -22.33
C GLN A 109 -3.53 -4.07 -21.01
N THR A 110 -2.33 -3.50 -20.84
CA THR A 110 -1.57 -3.61 -19.59
C THR A 110 -2.33 -2.96 -18.42
N TRP A 111 -2.90 -1.77 -18.62
CA TRP A 111 -3.74 -1.11 -17.62
C TRP A 111 -4.99 -1.93 -17.29
N LYS A 112 -5.61 -2.54 -18.29
CA LYS A 112 -6.78 -3.41 -18.09
C LYS A 112 -6.40 -4.61 -17.22
N ASP A 113 -5.33 -5.32 -17.56
CA ASP A 113 -4.96 -6.56 -16.88
C ASP A 113 -4.48 -6.32 -15.44
N MET A 114 -3.64 -5.29 -15.23
CA MET A 114 -3.27 -4.88 -13.87
C MET A 114 -4.47 -4.31 -13.10
N GLY A 115 -5.39 -3.64 -13.80
CA GLY A 115 -6.68 -3.20 -13.27
C GLY A 115 -7.56 -4.35 -12.78
N VAL A 116 -7.58 -5.48 -13.48
CA VAL A 116 -8.26 -6.71 -13.02
C VAL A 116 -7.58 -7.24 -11.75
N CYS A 117 -6.25 -7.31 -11.74
CA CYS A 117 -5.50 -7.78 -10.56
C CYS A 117 -5.79 -6.93 -9.32
N ALA A 118 -5.80 -5.60 -9.45
CA ALA A 118 -6.12 -4.68 -8.37
C ALA A 118 -7.55 -4.87 -7.84
N LYS A 119 -8.53 -4.97 -8.75
CA LYS A 119 -9.94 -5.18 -8.38
C LYS A 119 -10.16 -6.54 -7.71
N ASP A 120 -9.53 -7.59 -8.22
CA ASP A 120 -9.67 -8.93 -7.66
C ASP A 120 -8.98 -9.05 -6.30
N PHE A 121 -7.83 -8.39 -6.11
CA PHE A 121 -7.21 -8.24 -4.79
C PHE A 121 -8.21 -7.63 -3.79
N ARG A 122 -8.81 -6.49 -4.14
CA ARG A 122 -9.74 -5.77 -3.27
C ARG A 122 -10.98 -6.60 -2.94
N LYS A 123 -11.57 -7.25 -3.95
CA LYS A 123 -12.71 -8.16 -3.76
C LYS A 123 -12.35 -9.32 -2.84
N PHE A 124 -11.19 -9.93 -3.03
CA PHE A 124 -10.75 -11.06 -2.22
C PHE A 124 -10.46 -10.64 -0.78
N LEU A 125 -9.89 -9.45 -0.57
CA LEU A 125 -9.74 -8.85 0.76
C LEU A 125 -11.10 -8.69 1.45
N ASN A 126 -12.11 -8.14 0.76
CA ASN A 126 -13.46 -8.02 1.31
C ASN A 126 -14.08 -9.38 1.63
N MET A 127 -13.86 -10.39 0.79
CA MET A 127 -14.31 -11.76 1.06
C MET A 127 -13.63 -12.35 2.31
N ILE A 128 -12.35 -12.05 2.55
CA ILE A 128 -11.65 -12.49 3.77
C ILE A 128 -12.24 -11.82 5.00
N ILE A 129 -12.40 -10.49 4.98
CA ILE A 129 -12.99 -9.73 6.08
C ILE A 129 -14.40 -10.25 6.42
N ALA A 130 -15.23 -10.47 5.39
CA ALA A 130 -16.57 -11.02 5.58
C ALA A 130 -16.58 -12.47 6.09
N LYS A 131 -15.61 -13.29 5.68
CA LYS A 131 -15.52 -14.70 6.06
C LYS A 131 -15.08 -14.90 7.51
N PHE A 132 -14.28 -13.98 8.05
CA PHE A 132 -13.76 -14.05 9.42
C PHE A 132 -14.33 -12.89 10.25
N PRO A 133 -15.65 -12.90 10.56
CA PRO A 133 -16.25 -11.88 11.40
C PRO A 133 -15.62 -11.92 12.80
N GLY A 134 -15.31 -10.75 13.37
CA GLY A 134 -14.63 -10.63 14.66
C GLY A 134 -13.10 -10.48 14.58
N THR A 135 -12.54 -10.41 13.37
CA THR A 135 -11.19 -9.87 13.20
C THR A 135 -11.18 -8.38 13.54
N GLU A 136 -10.08 -7.88 14.10
CA GLU A 136 -9.82 -6.45 14.38
C GLU A 136 -9.55 -5.63 13.10
N ILE A 137 -10.22 -5.98 12.01
CA ILE A 137 -10.16 -5.35 10.69
C ILE A 137 -11.56 -5.31 10.10
N ARG A 138 -11.95 -4.17 9.54
CA ARG A 138 -13.23 -4.01 8.84
C ARG A 138 -13.12 -3.10 7.63
N GLU A 139 -14.07 -3.23 6.72
CA GLU A 139 -14.19 -2.37 5.55
C GLU A 139 -14.61 -0.95 5.97
N CYS A 140 -14.01 0.06 5.33
CA CYS A 140 -14.41 1.46 5.48
C CYS A 140 -15.35 1.86 4.33
N THR A 141 -16.33 2.72 4.62
CA THR A 141 -17.19 3.34 3.61
C THR A 141 -16.42 4.47 2.89
N SER A 142 -15.47 4.11 2.03
CA SER A 142 -14.70 5.02 1.19
C SER A 142 -14.79 4.61 -0.27
N VAL A 143 -14.56 5.56 -1.18
CA VAL A 143 -14.47 5.26 -2.61
C VAL A 143 -13.06 4.75 -2.93
N ASP A 144 -12.98 3.54 -3.46
CA ASP A 144 -11.72 3.00 -3.98
C ASP A 144 -11.31 3.75 -5.26
N VAL A 145 -10.04 4.14 -5.36
CA VAL A 145 -9.50 4.90 -6.49
C VAL A 145 -8.52 4.02 -7.28
N ILE A 146 -8.72 3.96 -8.61
CA ILE A 146 -7.78 3.31 -9.53
C ILE A 146 -7.13 4.34 -10.45
N GLU A 147 -5.81 4.46 -10.35
CA GLU A 147 -4.99 5.34 -11.18
C GLU A 147 -4.16 4.52 -12.18
N ARG A 148 -3.90 5.07 -13.36
CA ARG A 148 -3.12 4.39 -14.41
C ARG A 148 -1.71 4.96 -14.49
N TYR A 149 -0.74 4.06 -14.68
CA TYR A 149 0.68 4.38 -14.73
C TYR A 149 1.30 3.85 -16.01
N SER A 150 2.14 4.68 -16.63
CA SER A 150 2.96 4.33 -17.79
C SER A 150 4.33 4.96 -17.62
N GLY A 151 5.37 4.19 -17.87
CA GLY A 151 6.74 4.67 -18.03
C GLY A 151 7.44 4.87 -16.70
N VAL A 152 7.29 3.92 -15.78
CA VAL A 152 7.78 4.05 -14.41
C VAL A 152 9.12 3.34 -14.25
N GLY A 153 10.15 4.08 -13.83
CA GLY A 153 11.49 3.55 -13.53
C GLY A 153 12.30 3.10 -14.75
N ALA A 154 13.51 2.57 -14.50
CA ALA A 154 14.44 2.14 -15.55
C ALA A 154 13.97 0.93 -16.37
N ASP A 155 13.09 0.10 -15.79
CA ASP A 155 12.53 -1.10 -16.43
C ASP A 155 11.27 -0.81 -17.28
N ASN A 156 10.93 0.48 -17.47
CA ASN A 156 9.78 0.94 -18.23
C ASN A 156 8.48 0.23 -17.81
N LEU A 157 8.07 0.41 -16.56
CA LEU A 157 6.90 -0.27 -16.00
C LEU A 157 5.58 0.41 -16.34
N ALA A 158 4.53 -0.39 -16.32
CA ALA A 158 3.16 0.05 -16.51
C ALA A 158 2.19 -0.77 -15.66
N GLY A 159 1.05 -0.17 -15.37
CA GLY A 159 -0.02 -0.84 -14.64
C GLY A 159 -0.96 0.15 -13.97
N VAL A 160 -1.40 -0.19 -12.76
CA VAL A 160 -2.37 0.62 -12.02
C VAL A 160 -1.98 0.78 -10.55
N GLY A 161 -2.45 1.86 -9.94
CA GLY A 161 -2.43 2.06 -8.49
C GLY A 161 -3.85 1.95 -7.96
N LEU A 162 -3.99 1.29 -6.82
CA LEU A 162 -5.22 1.16 -6.06
C LEU A 162 -5.04 1.89 -4.73
N SER A 163 -5.94 2.83 -4.44
CA SER A 163 -6.02 3.48 -3.13
C SER A 163 -7.37 3.20 -2.49
N PHE A 164 -7.38 2.82 -1.22
CA PHE A 164 -8.59 2.46 -0.47
C PHE A 164 -8.35 2.62 1.04
N ASP A 165 -9.42 2.71 1.81
CA ASP A 165 -9.35 2.80 3.26
C ASP A 165 -9.75 1.48 3.92
N ILE A 166 -9.15 1.19 5.07
CA ILE A 166 -9.51 0.06 5.92
C ILE A 166 -9.44 0.48 7.39
N ASP A 167 -10.31 -0.06 8.23
CA ASP A 167 -10.28 0.24 9.67
C ASP A 167 -9.63 -0.93 10.41
N LEU A 168 -8.71 -0.64 11.34
CA LEU A 168 -8.14 -1.57 12.30
C LEU A 168 -8.53 -1.16 13.73
N ALA A 169 -8.77 -2.13 14.61
CA ALA A 169 -9.05 -1.82 16.01
C ALA A 169 -7.77 -1.34 16.71
N ILE A 170 -7.90 -0.29 17.53
CA ILE A 170 -6.83 0.18 18.41
C ILE A 170 -6.86 -0.70 19.66
N ALA A 171 -5.70 -1.24 20.06
CA ALA A 171 -5.61 -1.97 21.32
C ALA A 171 -5.96 -1.04 22.49
N CYS A 172 -6.75 -1.53 23.44
CA CYS A 172 -7.17 -0.74 24.61
C CYS A 172 -6.07 -0.61 25.67
N ASP A 173 -5.01 -1.43 25.58
CA ASP A 173 -3.97 -1.51 26.59
C ASP A 173 -2.86 -0.49 26.30
N LEU A 174 -2.39 0.19 27.35
CA LEU A 174 -1.20 1.04 27.30
C LEU A 174 0.03 0.12 27.28
N GLU A 175 0.55 -0.19 26.10
CA GLU A 175 1.74 -1.05 25.96
C GLU A 175 3.04 -0.33 26.38
N ASP A 176 3.13 0.98 26.11
CA ASP A 176 4.34 1.78 26.34
C ASP A 176 4.42 2.46 27.71
N TYR A 177 3.29 2.52 28.45
CA TYR A 177 3.20 3.24 29.72
C TYR A 177 2.43 2.43 30.76
N SER A 178 2.92 2.43 32.01
CA SER A 178 2.19 1.76 33.09
C SER A 178 1.11 2.67 33.68
N GLU A 179 0.08 2.08 34.28
CA GLU A 179 -0.89 2.86 35.07
C GLU A 179 -0.23 3.55 36.28
N GLU A 180 0.89 3.02 36.78
CA GLU A 180 1.63 3.58 37.90
C GLU A 180 2.29 4.91 37.50
N ASP A 181 2.87 4.97 36.29
CA ASP A 181 3.43 6.20 35.73
C ASP A 181 2.36 7.28 35.62
N LEU A 182 1.15 6.93 35.14
CA LEU A 182 0.02 7.85 35.05
C LEU A 182 -0.39 8.40 36.42
N LYS A 183 -0.45 7.53 37.45
CA LYS A 183 -0.82 7.94 38.82
C LYS A 183 0.21 8.85 39.46
N SER A 184 1.47 8.72 39.06
CA SER A 184 2.59 9.54 39.56
C SER A 184 2.84 10.82 38.75
N PHE A 185 2.13 11.02 37.64
CA PHE A 185 2.35 12.14 36.74
C PHE A 185 1.74 13.43 37.28
N GLU A 186 2.57 14.44 37.55
CA GLU A 186 2.13 15.77 37.98
C GLU A 186 2.22 16.76 36.80
N ILE A 187 1.10 17.43 36.50
CA ILE A 187 1.09 18.53 35.53
C ILE A 187 1.53 19.79 36.27
N ASN A 188 2.60 20.43 35.80
CA ASN A 188 2.99 21.73 36.32
C ASN A 188 1.98 22.81 35.89
N THR A 189 1.18 23.27 36.84
CA THR A 189 0.15 24.31 36.65
C THR A 189 0.62 25.70 37.10
N THR A 190 1.90 25.87 37.45
CA THR A 190 2.41 27.21 37.77
C THR A 190 2.37 28.09 36.52
N ASP A 191 1.82 29.28 36.70
CA ASP A 191 1.55 30.26 35.64
C ASP A 191 2.85 30.59 34.90
N LEU A 192 2.94 30.24 33.61
CA LEU A 192 4.13 30.44 32.78
C LEU A 192 4.35 31.93 32.42
N HIS A 193 3.44 32.82 32.84
CA HIS A 193 3.57 34.26 32.67
C HIS A 193 3.22 35.03 33.95
N PRO A 194 4.15 35.79 34.54
CA PRO A 194 3.78 36.75 35.57
C PRO A 194 2.90 37.84 34.93
N HIS A 195 1.75 38.11 35.54
CA HIS A 195 0.97 39.31 35.23
C HIS A 195 1.83 40.55 35.49
N HIS A 196 2.22 41.26 34.43
CA HIS A 196 2.82 42.58 34.57
C HIS A 196 1.71 43.56 34.98
N GLU A 197 1.82 44.15 36.18
CA GLU A 197 0.96 45.27 36.60
C GLU A 197 1.26 46.49 35.69
N HIS A 198 0.20 47.06 35.13
CA HIS A 198 0.23 48.30 34.35
C HIS A 198 0.06 49.53 35.24
#